data_AF-T0ZGE8-F1
#
_entry.id   AF-T0ZGE8-F1
#
_cell.length_a   1.000
_cell.length_b   1.000
_cell.length_c   1.000
_cell.angle_alpha   90.00
_cell.angle_beta   90.00
_cell.angle_gamma   90.00
#
_symmetry.space_group_name_H-M   'P 1'
#
loop_
_entity.id
_entity.type
_entity.pdbx_description
1 polymer ?
#
loop_
_entity_poly.entity_id
_entity_poly.type
_entity_poly.pdbx_seq_one_letter_code
_entity_poly.pdbx_strand_id
1 'polypeptide(L)'
;MGVIVDRFWYLRRTILRGTVFVQELAQHGRLDRGALQTLADAAGDLPEAALLQTAASHSGHVQGDPLASRLEESILVMAPQLDRRLWVLDTIITLAPLLGLFGTIIGMFHAFSILAAPGHAPAAVTGGVADALVATATGLFIAMTGLV
;
A
#
# COMPACT_ATOMS: atom_id res chain seq x y z
N MET A 1 9.70 8.60 9.42
CA MET A 1 8.26 8.87 9.17
C MET A 1 7.95 9.26 7.73
N GLY A 2 8.75 10.09 7.03
CA GLY A 2 8.43 10.55 5.66
C GLY A 2 8.29 9.45 4.60
N VAL A 3 9.17 8.45 4.58
CA VAL A 3 9.16 7.39 3.54
C VAL A 3 7.97 6.43 3.64
N ILE A 4 7.45 6.21 4.86
CA ILE A 4 6.31 5.31 5.08
C ILE A 4 5.00 5.99 4.64
N VAL A 5 4.84 7.27 5.00
CA VAL A 5 3.68 8.06 4.58
C VAL A 5 3.67 8.24 3.06
N ASP A 6 4.82 8.53 2.46
CA ASP A 6 4.96 8.72 1.02
C ASP A 6 4.67 7.43 0.24
N ARG A 7 5.18 6.27 0.72
CA ARG A 7 4.86 4.96 0.12
C ARG A 7 3.41 4.56 0.29
N PHE A 8 2.78 4.84 1.44
CA PHE A 8 1.36 4.59 1.66
C PHE A 8 0.49 5.46 0.74
N TRP A 9 0.86 6.74 0.59
CA TRP A 9 0.18 7.66 -0.33
C TRP A 9 0.34 7.24 -1.80
N TYR A 10 1.54 6.81 -2.19
CA TYR A 10 1.81 6.31 -3.53
C TYR A 10 1.01 5.04 -3.85
N LEU A 11 0.96 4.06 -2.93
CA LEU A 11 0.17 2.84 -3.13
C LEU A 11 -1.33 3.15 -3.22
N ARG A 12 -1.86 3.95 -2.28
CA ARG A 12 -3.27 4.35 -2.28
C ARG A 12 -3.65 5.09 -3.55
N ARG A 13 -2.78 5.99 -4.03
CA ARG A 13 -2.98 6.74 -5.27
C ARG A 13 -2.88 5.86 -6.51
N THR A 14 -2.03 4.85 -6.51
CA THR A 14 -1.88 3.90 -7.62
C THR A 14 -3.12 3.00 -7.75
N ILE A 15 -3.63 2.47 -6.64
CA ILE A 15 -4.81 1.58 -6.64
C ILE A 15 -6.09 2.34 -7.03
N LEU A 16 -6.28 3.56 -6.50
CA LEU A 16 -7.44 4.39 -6.83
C LEU A 16 -7.41 4.96 -8.26
N ARG A 17 -6.22 5.18 -8.83
CA ARG A 17 -6.10 5.69 -10.21
C ARG A 17 -6.32 4.60 -11.25
N GLY A 18 -5.88 3.37 -10.98
CA GLY A 18 -6.06 2.27 -11.93
C GLY A 18 -7.53 1.92 -12.21
N THR A 19 -8.42 2.01 -11.21
CA THR A 19 -9.85 1.75 -11.42
C THR A 19 -10.54 2.81 -12.28
N VAL A 20 -10.19 4.08 -12.07
CA VAL A 20 -10.68 5.21 -12.91
C VAL A 20 -10.15 5.08 -14.34
N PHE A 21 -8.91 4.65 -14.49
CA PHE A 21 -8.26 4.48 -15.78
C PHE A 21 -8.85 3.32 -16.61
N VAL A 22 -9.15 2.19 -15.95
CA VAL A 22 -9.86 1.07 -16.58
C VAL A 22 -11.27 1.48 -17.03
N GLN A 23 -11.95 2.35 -16.28
CA GLN A 23 -13.23 2.92 -16.71
C GLN A 23 -13.09 3.87 -17.91
N GLU A 24 -12.05 4.70 -17.96
CA GLU A 24 -11.78 5.56 -19.14
C GLU A 24 -11.47 4.75 -20.40
N LEU A 25 -10.71 3.66 -20.25
CA LEU A 25 -10.42 2.69 -21.31
C LEU A 25 -11.71 2.01 -21.80
N ALA A 26 -12.58 1.60 -20.89
CA ALA A 26 -13.86 0.96 -21.24
C ALA A 26 -14.82 1.90 -21.98
N GLN A 27 -14.71 3.22 -21.77
CA GLN A 27 -15.50 4.23 -22.49
C GLN A 27 -14.95 4.53 -23.89
N HIS A 28 -13.66 4.29 -24.15
CA HIS A 28 -13.06 4.43 -25.47
C HIS A 28 -13.31 3.16 -26.32
N GLY A 29 -14.48 3.09 -26.93
CA GLY A 29 -14.91 1.96 -27.79
C GLY A 29 -14.08 1.71 -29.07
N ARG A 30 -13.01 2.48 -29.32
CA ARG A 30 -12.01 2.21 -30.38
C ARG A 30 -10.60 2.51 -29.86
N LEU A 31 -9.91 1.44 -29.47
CA LEU A 31 -8.50 1.50 -29.07
C LEU A 31 -7.61 1.45 -30.32
N ASP A 32 -7.41 2.60 -30.95
CA ASP A 32 -6.41 2.75 -32.01
C ASP A 32 -5.00 2.81 -31.43
N ARG A 33 -3.98 2.48 -32.23
CA ARG A 33 -2.57 2.49 -31.80
C ARG A 33 -2.15 3.81 -31.15
N GLY A 34 -2.57 4.92 -31.72
CA GLY A 34 -2.28 6.26 -31.19
C GLY A 34 -2.99 6.54 -29.86
N ALA A 35 -4.22 6.03 -29.69
CA ALA A 35 -4.95 6.15 -28.42
C ALA A 35 -4.28 5.31 -27.31
N LEU A 36 -3.81 4.10 -27.64
CA LEU A 36 -3.09 3.25 -26.68
C LEU A 36 -1.74 3.84 -26.28
N GLN A 37 -0.99 4.46 -27.20
CA GLN A 37 0.28 5.13 -26.88
C GLN A 37 0.06 6.36 -26.00
N THR A 38 -0.91 7.21 -26.34
CA THR A 38 -1.22 8.40 -25.53
C THR A 38 -1.69 8.04 -24.12
N LEU A 39 -2.47 6.97 -23.98
CA LEU A 39 -2.88 6.45 -22.67
C LEU A 39 -1.71 5.81 -21.90
N ALA A 40 -0.80 5.12 -22.58
CA ALA A 40 0.42 4.60 -21.96
C ALA A 40 1.33 5.72 -21.44
N ASP A 41 1.49 6.79 -22.21
CA ASP A 41 2.28 7.97 -21.81
C ASP A 41 1.62 8.73 -20.65
N ALA A 42 0.28 8.82 -20.65
CA ALA A 42 -0.49 9.41 -19.56
C ALA A 42 -0.44 8.57 -18.27
N ALA A 43 -0.35 7.25 -18.40
CA ALA A 43 -0.23 6.32 -17.27
C ALA A 43 1.15 6.38 -16.60
N GLY A 44 2.22 6.75 -17.32
CA GLY A 44 3.55 6.98 -16.74
C GLY A 44 4.11 5.75 -16.01
N ASP A 45 4.40 5.90 -14.71
CA ASP A 45 4.95 4.83 -13.85
C ASP A 45 3.90 3.84 -13.31
N LEU A 46 2.64 3.98 -13.72
CA LEU A 46 1.57 3.07 -13.30
C LEU A 46 1.78 1.68 -13.94
N PRO A 47 1.45 0.59 -13.22
CA PRO A 47 1.63 -0.77 -13.74
C PRO A 47 0.84 -1.04 -15.03
N GLU A 48 -0.28 -0.34 -15.22
CA GLU A 48 -1.10 -0.39 -16.43
C GLU A 48 -0.45 0.25 -17.66
N ALA A 49 0.55 1.13 -17.49
CA ALA A 49 1.30 1.70 -18.61
C ALA A 49 2.04 0.60 -19.40
N ALA A 50 2.62 -0.38 -18.70
CA ALA A 50 3.31 -1.51 -19.32
C ALA A 50 2.35 -2.39 -20.14
N LEU A 51 1.13 -2.63 -19.63
CA LEU A 51 0.08 -3.35 -20.36
C LEU A 51 -0.33 -2.59 -21.64
N LEU A 52 -0.53 -1.28 -21.53
CA LEU A 52 -0.91 -0.45 -22.67
C LEU A 52 0.19 -0.32 -23.72
N GLN A 53 1.47 -0.27 -23.33
CA GLN A 53 2.59 -0.28 -24.28
C GLN A 53 2.66 -1.62 -25.03
N THR A 54 2.44 -2.73 -24.34
CA THR A 54 2.36 -4.06 -24.98
C THR A 54 1.18 -4.14 -25.94
N ALA A 55 0.03 -3.58 -25.58
CA ALA A 55 -1.13 -3.45 -26.47
C ALA A 55 -0.83 -2.56 -27.70
N ALA A 56 -0.24 -1.38 -27.49
CA ALA A 56 0.06 -0.40 -28.52
C ALA A 56 1.14 -0.84 -29.52
N SER A 57 2.12 -1.63 -29.07
CA SER A 57 3.17 -2.19 -29.93
C SER A 57 2.62 -3.24 -30.90
N HIS A 58 1.50 -3.88 -30.56
CA HIS A 58 0.88 -4.96 -31.34
C HIS A 58 -0.41 -4.56 -32.06
N SER A 59 -1.04 -3.43 -31.67
CA SER A 59 -2.19 -2.86 -32.39
C SER A 59 -1.77 -2.44 -33.81
N GLY A 60 -2.11 -3.27 -34.79
CA GLY A 60 -1.80 -3.04 -36.22
C GLY A 60 -1.15 -4.23 -36.93
N HIS A 61 -0.61 -5.21 -36.22
CA HIS A 61 0.04 -6.38 -36.83
C HIS A 61 -0.71 -7.70 -36.63
N VAL A 62 -1.71 -7.74 -35.75
CA VAL A 62 -2.51 -8.94 -35.46
C VAL A 62 -3.96 -8.55 -35.20
N GLN A 63 -4.88 -8.96 -36.07
CA GLN A 63 -6.32 -8.95 -35.79
C GLN A 63 -6.70 -10.30 -35.18
N GLY A 64 -7.22 -10.31 -33.94
CA GLY A 64 -7.86 -11.48 -33.32
C GLY A 64 -7.19 -12.02 -32.05
N ASP A 65 -7.51 -13.30 -31.76
CA ASP A 65 -7.15 -14.12 -30.59
C ASP A 65 -5.72 -13.98 -30.01
N PRO A 66 -4.64 -13.82 -30.82
CA PRO A 66 -3.29 -13.82 -30.28
C PRO A 66 -2.93 -12.58 -29.45
N LEU A 67 -3.67 -11.47 -29.59
CA LEU A 67 -3.44 -10.27 -28.77
C LEU A 67 -3.99 -10.46 -27.36
N ALA A 68 -5.15 -11.10 -27.21
CA ALA A 68 -5.75 -11.41 -25.92
C ALA A 68 -4.83 -12.34 -25.09
N SER A 69 -4.33 -13.42 -25.70
CA SER A 69 -3.42 -14.34 -25.03
C SER A 69 -2.11 -13.68 -24.57
N ARG A 70 -1.59 -12.72 -25.33
CA ARG A 70 -0.37 -11.97 -24.96
C ARG A 70 -0.60 -10.96 -23.83
N LEU A 71 -1.78 -10.35 -23.79
CA LEU A 71 -2.18 -9.49 -22.68
C LEU A 71 -2.36 -10.33 -21.41
N GLU A 72 -3.01 -11.49 -21.50
CA GLU A 72 -3.10 -12.44 -20.37
C GLU A 72 -1.72 -12.85 -19.85
N GLU A 73 -0.78 -13.17 -20.75
CA GLU A 73 0.60 -13.48 -20.38
C GLU A 73 1.30 -12.30 -19.67
N SER A 74 1.13 -11.07 -20.16
CA SER A 74 1.67 -9.88 -19.48
C SER A 74 1.06 -9.65 -18.11
N ILE A 75 -0.25 -9.88 -17.97
CA ILE A 75 -0.96 -9.80 -16.67
C ILE A 75 -0.41 -10.85 -15.70
N LEU A 76 -0.21 -12.10 -16.16
CA LEU A 76 0.38 -13.19 -15.37
C LEU A 76 1.79 -12.87 -14.87
N VAL A 77 2.57 -12.11 -15.63
CA VAL A 77 3.92 -11.68 -15.22
C VAL A 77 3.88 -10.50 -14.23
N MET A 78 2.90 -9.61 -14.34
CA MET A 78 2.76 -8.43 -13.49
C MET A 78 2.04 -8.72 -12.16
N ALA A 79 1.04 -9.60 -12.14
CA ALA A 79 0.25 -9.92 -10.95
C ALA A 79 1.11 -10.30 -9.72
N PRO A 80 2.13 -11.17 -9.85
CA PRO A 80 3.00 -11.52 -8.72
C PRO A 80 3.80 -10.33 -8.17
N GLN A 81 4.13 -9.35 -9.01
CA GLN A 81 4.89 -8.16 -8.60
C GLN A 81 4.02 -7.19 -7.79
N LEU A 82 2.73 -7.08 -8.14
CA LEU A 82 1.75 -6.34 -7.35
C LEU A 82 1.47 -7.07 -6.04
N ASP A 83 1.24 -8.39 -6.08
CA ASP A 83 1.00 -9.22 -4.91
C ASP A 83 2.15 -9.16 -3.90
N ARG A 84 3.40 -9.14 -4.36
CA ARG A 84 4.57 -9.03 -3.47
C ARG A 84 4.56 -7.71 -2.68
N ARG A 85 4.04 -6.62 -3.27
CA ARG A 85 3.96 -5.31 -2.60
C ARG A 85 2.79 -5.28 -1.62
N LEU A 86 1.68 -5.94 -1.94
CA LEU A 86 0.52 -6.10 -1.06
C LEU A 86 0.83 -7.00 0.14
N TRP A 87 1.58 -8.09 -0.05
CA TRP A 87 2.00 -8.97 1.04
C TRP A 87 2.82 -8.25 2.12
N VAL A 88 3.70 -7.34 1.73
CA VAL A 88 4.46 -6.52 2.69
C VAL A 88 3.53 -5.60 3.47
N LEU A 89 2.50 -5.04 2.82
CA LEU A 89 1.50 -4.19 3.47
C LEU A 89 0.67 -4.99 4.46
N ASP A 90 0.19 -6.19 4.09
CA ASP A 90 -0.52 -7.11 5.00
C ASP A 90 0.32 -7.49 6.22
N THR A 91 1.60 -7.75 5.99
CA THR A 91 2.54 -8.05 7.07
C THR A 91 2.67 -6.86 8.03
N ILE A 92 2.68 -5.63 7.53
CA ILE A 92 2.72 -4.41 8.37
C ILE A 92 1.39 -4.23 9.13
N ILE A 93 0.25 -4.42 8.47
CA ILE A 93 -1.09 -4.31 9.08
C ILE A 93 -1.23 -5.31 10.24
N THR A 94 -0.74 -6.53 10.06
CA THR A 94 -0.79 -7.59 11.08
C THR A 94 0.23 -7.38 12.20
N LEU A 95 1.42 -6.83 11.91
CA LEU A 95 2.45 -6.56 12.91
C LEU A 95 2.21 -5.27 13.70
N ALA A 96 1.53 -4.26 13.15
CA ALA A 96 1.32 -2.97 13.81
C ALA A 96 0.65 -3.06 15.20
N PRO A 97 -0.41 -3.88 15.42
CA PRO A 97 -0.98 -4.09 16.74
C PRO A 97 -0.02 -4.77 17.72
N LEU A 98 0.77 -5.74 17.23
CA LEU A 98 1.76 -6.45 18.05
C LEU A 98 2.87 -5.49 18.52
N LEU A 99 3.29 -4.56 17.66
CA LEU A 99 4.24 -3.51 18.03
C LEU A 99 3.65 -2.51 19.03
N GLY A 100 2.37 -2.16 18.91
CA GLY A 100 1.67 -1.31 19.88
C GLY A 100 1.56 -1.97 21.26
N LEU A 101 1.25 -3.28 21.29
CA LEU A 101 1.27 -4.08 22.51
C LEU A 101 2.68 -4.15 23.10
N PHE A 102 3.71 -4.38 22.29
CA PHE A 102 5.10 -4.35 22.76
C PHE A 102 5.49 -3.00 23.38
N GLY A 103 5.02 -1.89 22.81
CA GLY A 103 5.18 -0.55 23.39
C GLY A 103 4.56 -0.41 24.78
N THR A 104 3.43 -1.06 25.05
CA THR A 104 2.86 -1.07 26.42
C THR A 104 3.74 -1.79 27.42
N ILE A 105 4.36 -2.90 27.01
CA ILE A 105 5.25 -3.69 27.87
C ILE A 105 6.45 -2.83 28.27
N ILE A 106 7.05 -2.12 27.29
CA ILE A 106 8.16 -1.21 27.56
C ILE A 106 7.72 -0.03 28.45
N GLY A 107 6.58 0.59 28.15
CA GLY A 107 6.06 1.72 28.93
C GLY A 107 5.77 1.35 30.38
N MET A 108 5.15 0.18 30.61
CA MET A 108 4.94 -0.34 31.97
C MET A 108 6.25 -0.71 32.65
N PHE A 109 7.23 -1.29 31.94
CA PHE A 109 8.55 -1.58 32.51
C PHE A 109 9.24 -0.31 33.01
N HIS A 110 9.19 0.78 32.25
CA HIS A 110 9.69 2.09 32.67
C HIS A 110 8.90 2.69 33.84
N ALA A 111 7.58 2.55 33.83
CA ALA A 111 6.74 3.03 34.94
C ALA A 111 7.09 2.33 36.26
N PHE A 112 7.32 1.01 36.22
CA PHE A 112 7.70 0.24 37.41
C PHE A 112 9.14 0.50 37.87
N SER A 113 10.08 0.76 36.97
CA SER A 113 11.46 1.10 37.36
C SER A 113 11.53 2.44 38.10
N ILE A 114 10.71 3.42 37.71
CA ILE A 114 10.59 4.71 38.42
C ILE A 114 9.93 4.52 39.80
N LEU A 115 8.96 3.63 39.92
CA LEU A 115 8.28 3.34 41.19
C LEU A 115 9.20 2.58 42.18
N ALA A 116 10.15 1.78 41.68
CA ALA A 116 11.09 1.03 42.50
C ALA A 116 12.20 1.89 43.13
N ALA A 117 12.41 3.12 42.63
CA ALA A 117 13.42 4.03 43.17
C ALA A 117 12.87 4.82 44.39
N PRO A 118 13.63 4.95 45.50
CA PRO A 118 13.11 5.57 46.73
C PRO A 118 12.89 7.07 46.55
N GLY A 119 11.69 7.57 46.84
CA GLY A 119 11.38 9.01 46.90
C GLY A 119 10.64 9.62 45.71
N HIS A 120 10.21 8.83 44.72
CA HIS A 120 9.43 9.34 43.58
C HIS A 120 7.94 9.52 43.89
N ALA A 121 7.33 10.57 43.32
CA ALA A 121 5.90 10.85 43.43
C ALA A 121 5.08 9.85 42.59
N PRO A 122 3.89 9.38 43.07
CA PRO A 122 3.00 8.49 42.32
C PRO A 122 2.63 9.00 40.92
N ALA A 123 2.68 10.32 40.71
CA ALA A 123 2.41 10.97 39.44
C ALA A 123 3.33 10.52 38.30
N ALA A 124 4.59 10.13 38.58
CA ALA A 124 5.52 9.70 37.52
C ALA A 124 5.11 8.36 36.88
N VAL A 125 4.44 7.48 37.63
CA VAL A 125 3.90 6.21 37.10
C VAL A 125 2.72 6.45 36.17
N THR A 126 1.89 7.45 36.46
CA THR A 126 0.74 7.78 35.60
C THR A 126 1.17 8.21 34.19
N GLY A 127 2.36 8.82 34.06
CA GLY A 127 2.95 9.15 32.76
C GLY A 127 3.34 7.91 31.95
N GLY A 128 4.06 6.97 32.54
CA GLY A 128 4.48 5.74 31.85
C GLY A 128 3.32 4.83 31.42
N VAL A 129 2.21 4.84 32.17
CA VAL A 129 0.97 4.16 31.79
C VAL A 129 0.26 4.87 30.64
N ALA A 130 0.25 6.22 30.63
CA ALA A 130 -0.32 6.98 29.52
C ALA A 130 0.44 6.73 28.20
N ASP A 131 1.78 6.72 28.24
CA ASP A 131 2.62 6.43 27.08
C ASP A 131 2.38 5.01 26.54
N ALA A 132 2.21 4.03 27.43
CA ALA A 132 1.85 2.67 27.07
C ALA A 132 0.51 2.63 26.30
N LEU A 133 -0.52 3.32 26.80
CA LEU A 133 -1.84 3.36 26.14
C LEU A 133 -1.78 4.04 24.76
N VAL A 134 -1.00 5.10 24.61
CA VAL A 134 -0.80 5.78 23.31
C VAL A 134 -0.12 4.85 22.30
N ALA A 135 0.86 4.03 22.73
CA ALA A 135 1.50 3.05 21.85
C ALA A 135 0.51 2.00 21.32
N THR A 136 -0.45 1.56 22.15
CA THR A 136 -1.50 0.63 21.69
C THR A 136 -2.49 1.30 20.75
N ALA A 137 -2.96 2.49 21.10
CA ALA A 137 -3.92 3.24 20.30
C ALA A 137 -3.36 3.53 18.89
N THR A 138 -2.07 3.88 18.80
CA THR A 138 -1.41 4.13 17.51
C THR A 138 -1.21 2.85 16.69
N GLY A 139 -0.82 1.73 17.32
CA GLY A 139 -0.71 0.44 16.64
C GLY A 139 -2.04 -0.06 16.07
N LEU A 140 -3.13 0.08 16.83
CA LEU A 140 -4.50 -0.23 16.38
C LEU A 140 -4.97 0.71 15.27
N PHE A 141 -4.70 2.01 15.38
CA PHE A 141 -5.08 2.99 14.37
C PHE A 141 -4.44 2.67 13.01
N ILE A 142 -3.14 2.36 12.99
CA ILE A 142 -2.43 1.98 11.76
C ILE A 142 -3.06 0.72 11.15
N ALA A 143 -3.34 -0.31 11.96
CA ALA A 143 -3.96 -1.55 11.48
C ALA A 143 -5.36 -1.32 10.90
N MET A 144 -6.19 -0.49 11.56
CA MET A 144 -7.52 -0.14 11.06
C MET A 144 -7.45 0.62 9.73
N THR A 145 -6.57 1.63 9.62
CA THR A 145 -6.42 2.42 8.40
C THR A 145 -5.79 1.67 7.24
N GLY A 146 -5.04 0.60 7.51
CA GLY A 146 -4.47 -0.24 6.46
C GLY A 146 -5.44 -1.31 5.96
N LEU A 147 -6.38 -1.73 6.80
CA LEU A 147 -7.41 -2.73 6.44
C LEU A 147 -8.57 -2.14 5.62
N VAL A 148 -8.88 -0.85 5.81
CA VAL A 148 -9.99 -0.12 5.15
C VAL A 148 -9.48 0.79 4.05
#